data_AF-A0AA51MFJ1-F1
#
_entry.id   AF-A0AA51MFJ1-F1
#
_cell.length_a   1.000
_cell.length_b   1.000
_cell.length_c   1.000
_cell.angle_alpha   90.00
_cell.angle_beta   90.00
_cell.angle_gamma   90.00
#
_symmetry.space_group_name_H-M   'P 1'
#
loop_
_entity.id
_entity.type
_entity.pdbx_description
1 polymer ?
#
loop_
_entity_poly.entity_id
_entity_poly.type
_entity_poly.pdbx_seq_one_letter_code
_entity_poly.pdbx_strand_id
1 'polypeptide(L)' 'MRISVDPEQCYGSGDCVHRAPSVFTKVDGLGAVIPGREYAVDVDRVREAVEGCPSAAITLSGED' A
#
# COMPACT_ATOMS: atom_id res chain seq x y z
N MET A 1 -8.59 -0.51 -10.41
CA MET A 1 -7.36 -0.02 -9.73
C MET A 1 -6.82 -1.11 -8.80
N ARG A 2 -5.65 -1.66 -9.14
CA ARG A 2 -4.86 -2.62 -8.37
C ARG A 2 -3.83 -1.88 -7.53
N ILE A 3 -3.66 -2.28 -6.27
CA ILE A 3 -2.68 -1.74 -5.33
C ILE A 3 -1.41 -2.58 -5.40
N SER A 4 -0.25 -1.92 -5.42
CA SER A 4 1.06 -2.56 -5.31
C SER A 4 1.97 -1.77 -4.37
N VAL A 5 2.94 -2.45 -3.75
CA VAL A 5 4.05 -1.83 -3.03
C VAL A 5 5.35 -2.25 -3.71
N ASP A 6 6.16 -1.27 -4.07
CA ASP A 6 7.47 -1.48 -4.66
C ASP A 6 8.52 -1.73 -3.55
N PRO A 7 9.09 -2.94 -3.46
CA PRO A 7 10.02 -3.28 -2.39
C PRO A 7 11.39 -2.60 -2.56
N GLU A 8 11.75 -2.14 -3.76
CA GLU A 8 13.02 -1.44 -4.01
C GLU A 8 12.99 0.01 -3.50
N GLN A 9 11.83 0.67 -3.53
CA GLN A 9 11.63 2.00 -2.95
C GLN A 9 11.14 1.99 -1.50
N CYS A 10 10.59 0.87 -1.03
CA CYS A 10 10.12 0.77 0.35
C CYS A 10 11.31 0.68 1.32
N TYR A 11 11.34 1.57 2.31
CA TYR A 11 12.33 1.52 3.40
C TYR A 11 11.73 1.11 4.75
N GLY A 12 10.46 0.65 4.76
CA GLY A 12 9.82 0.11 5.97
C GLY A 12 9.25 1.14 6.95
N SER A 13 8.78 2.30 6.48
CA SER A 13 8.22 3.35 7.37
C SER A 13 7.04 2.87 8.23
N GLY A 14 6.19 1.99 7.68
CA GLY A 14 4.99 1.47 8.36
C GLY A 14 3.74 2.35 8.23
N ASP A 15 3.80 3.50 7.56
CA ASP A 15 2.66 4.41 7.35
C ASP A 15 1.47 3.72 6.65
N CYS A 16 1.74 2.84 5.69
CA CYS A 16 0.72 2.09 4.98
C CYS A 16 -0.14 1.23 5.91
N VAL A 17 0.48 0.52 6.84
CA VAL A 17 -0.21 -0.32 7.84
C VAL A 17 -0.95 0.55 8.86
N HIS A 18 -0.39 1.71 9.23
CA HIS A 18 -1.09 2.65 10.13
C HIS A 18 -2.38 3.20 9.52
N ARG A 19 -2.33 3.62 8.25
CA ARG A 19 -3.46 4.28 7.56
C ARG A 19 -4.53 3.30 7.10
N ALA A 20 -4.12 2.14 6.60
CA ALA A 20 -4.99 1.12 6.01
C ALA A 20 -4.60 -0.31 6.46
N PRO A 21 -4.75 -0.65 7.76
CA PRO A 21 -4.34 -1.95 8.32
C PRO A 21 -5.13 -3.15 7.78
N SER A 22 -6.29 -2.92 7.17
CA SER A 22 -7.11 -3.96 6.52
C SER A 22 -6.63 -4.32 5.11
N VAL A 23 -5.69 -3.55 4.55
CA VAL A 23 -5.17 -3.69 3.17
C VAL A 23 -3.68 -4.01 3.17
N PHE A 24 -2.90 -3.38 4.06
CA PHE A 24 -1.45 -3.54 4.10
C PHE A 24 -0.99 -4.37 5.30
N THR A 25 0.12 -5.08 5.10
CA THR A 25 0.86 -5.80 6.12
C THR A 25 2.36 -5.51 5.97
N LYS A 26 3.19 -6.12 6.81
CA LYS A 26 4.65 -6.10 6.68
C LYS A 26 5.19 -7.49 6.40
N VAL A 27 6.13 -7.58 5.47
CA VAL A 27 6.92 -8.78 5.15
C VAL A 27 8.37 -8.37 5.13
N ASP A 28 9.20 -9.03 5.94
CA ASP A 28 10.63 -8.70 6.10
C ASP A 28 10.91 -7.22 6.43
N GLY A 29 10.02 -6.61 7.22
CA GLY A 29 10.12 -5.18 7.60
C GLY A 29 9.64 -4.19 6.55
N LEU A 30 9.37 -4.64 5.31
CA LEU A 30 8.83 -3.81 4.23
C LEU A 30 7.30 -3.88 4.18
N GLY A 31 6.68 -2.81 3.67
CA GLY A 31 5.23 -2.80 3.43
C GLY A 31 4.86 -3.75 2.29
N ALA A 32 3.71 -4.43 2.42
CA ALA A 32 3.17 -5.32 1.40
C ALA A 32 1.63 -5.27 1.41
N VAL A 33 1.01 -5.64 0.29
CA VAL A 33 -0.45 -5.79 0.22
C VAL A 33 -0.84 -7.16 0.77
N ILE A 34 -1.90 -7.21 1.58
CA ILE A 34 -2.46 -8.46 2.07
C ILE A 34 -2.98 -9.28 0.87
N PRO A 35 -2.65 -10.57 0.76
CA PRO A 35 -3.15 -11.43 -0.32
C PRO A 35 -4.68 -11.35 -0.44
N GLY A 36 -5.20 -11.11 -1.65
CA GLY A 36 -6.63 -10.94 -1.90
C GLY A 36 -7.19 -9.54 -1.59
N ARG A 37 -6.36 -8.59 -1.15
CA ARG A 37 -6.72 -7.16 -0.96
C ARG A 37 -6.10 -6.24 -2.02
N GLU A 38 -5.59 -6.82 -3.10
CA GLU A 38 -4.97 -6.11 -4.23
C GLU A 38 -5.95 -5.17 -4.94
N TYR A 39 -7.24 -5.44 -4.84
CA TYR A 39 -8.30 -4.60 -5.39
C TYR A 39 -9.07 -3.97 -4.24
N ALA A 40 -8.91 -2.65 -4.10
CA ALA A 40 -9.41 -1.90 -2.95
C ALA A 40 -10.94 -1.91 -2.87
N VAL A 41 -11.48 -2.29 -1.70
CA VAL A 41 -12.88 -2.06 -1.31
C VAL A 41 -13.06 -0.71 -0.61
N ASP A 42 -11.98 -0.12 -0.09
CA ASP A 42 -11.98 1.11 0.70
C ASP A 42 -11.02 2.13 0.07
N VAL A 43 -11.48 2.76 -1.01
CA VAL A 43 -10.64 3.58 -1.90
C VAL A 43 -10.03 4.79 -1.17
N ASP A 44 -10.76 5.38 -0.23
CA ASP A 44 -10.32 6.57 0.52
C ASP A 44 -9.11 6.27 1.41
N ARG A 45 -9.18 5.20 2.21
CA ARG A 45 -8.06 4.74 3.06
C ARG A 45 -6.83 4.35 2.26
N VAL A 46 -7.02 3.77 1.10
CA VAL A 46 -5.93 3.38 0.21
C VAL A 46 -5.27 4.62 -0.42
N ARG A 47 -6.05 5.63 -0.82
CA ARG A 47 -5.50 6.91 -1.29
C ARG A 47 -4.69 7.61 -0.22
N GLU A 48 -5.22 7.70 1.00
CA GLU A 48 -4.50 8.23 2.16
C GLU A 48 -3.17 7.51 2.40
N ALA A 49 -3.14 6.18 2.23
CA ALA A 49 -1.90 5.40 2.35
C ALA A 49 -0.90 5.71 1.23
N VAL A 50 -1.38 5.85 -0.02
CA VAL A 50 -0.54 6.22 -1.18
C VAL A 50 0.06 7.61 -1.00
N GLU A 51 -0.77 8.60 -0.70
CA GLU A 51 -0.34 10.00 -0.50
C GLU A 51 0.54 10.17 0.74
N GLY A 52 0.30 9.35 1.77
CA GLY A 52 1.09 9.32 3.00
C GLY A 52 2.40 8.55 2.90
N CYS A 53 2.70 7.85 1.79
CA CYS A 53 3.91 7.06 1.69
C CYS A 53 5.13 7.97 1.45
N PRO A 54 6.06 8.08 2.42
CA PRO A 54 7.17 9.04 2.34
C PRO A 54 8.18 8.72 1.22
N SER A 55 8.29 7.46 0.79
CA SER A 55 9.12 7.05 -0.35
C SER A 55 8.34 6.86 -1.64
N ALA A 56 7.06 7.20 -1.67
CA ALA A 56 6.18 6.99 -2.82
C ALA A 56 6.17 5.53 -3.35
N ALA A 57 6.44 4.55 -2.46
CA ALA A 57 6.55 3.14 -2.83
C ALA A 57 5.21 2.44 -3.11
N ILE A 58 4.07 3.10 -2.86
CA ILE A 58 2.74 2.51 -3.04
C ILE A 58 2.11 3.07 -4.31
N THR A 59 1.64 2.19 -5.19
CA THR A 59 1.04 2.57 -6.47
C THR A 59 -0.37 2.01 -6.63
N LEU A 60 -1.19 2.76 -7.36
CA LEU A 60 -2.49 2.33 -7.86
C LEU A 60 -2.41 2.21 -9.38
N SER A 61 -2.45 1.00 -9.91
CA SER A 61 -2.40 0.73 -11.34
C SER A 61 -3.74 0.19 -11.81
N GLY A 62 -4.34 0.79 -12.82
CA GLY A 62 -5.54 0.27 -13.45
C GLY A 62 -5.76 0.99 -14.76
N GLU A 63 -5.76 0.23 -15.84
CA GLU A 63 -6.41 0.60 -17.09
C GLU A 63 -7.92 0.65 -16.85
N ASP A 64 -8.59 1.58 -17.52
CA ASP A 64 -10.05 1.84 -17.52
C ASP A 64 -10.88 0.55 -17.62
#